data_AF-A0A9W4SK90-F1
#
_entry.id   AF-A0A9W4SK90-F1
#
_cell.length_a   1.000
_cell.length_b   1.000
_cell.length_c   1.000
_cell.angle_alpha   90.00
_cell.angle_beta   90.00
_cell.angle_gamma   90.00
#
_symmetry.space_group_name_H-M   'P 1'
#
loop_
_entity.id
_entity.type
_entity.pdbx_description
1 polymer ?
#
loop_
_entity_poly.entity_id
_entity_poly.type
_entity_poly.pdbx_seq_one_letter_code
_entity_poly.pdbx_strand_id
1 'polypeptide(L)'
;MELSLKKRYEIVFLCEYPADPRFSFGQIAKVVHCCKSTAIFGVKKYHENRDLSTAERLGQPRITTTKQDKQITKMTEKEIILQPLKYKKIWKNMMLRLV
;
A
#
# COMPACT_ATOMS: atom_id res chain seq x y z
N MET A 1 6.84 9.56 9.36
CA MET A 1 7.14 10.55 8.31
C MET A 1 7.97 9.87 7.24
N GLU A 2 7.54 9.94 5.98
CA GLU A 2 8.30 9.36 4.88
C GLU A 2 9.36 10.38 4.41
N LEU A 3 10.64 10.03 4.52
CA LEU A 3 11.72 10.92 4.09
C LEU A 3 11.75 10.97 2.56
N SER A 4 11.82 12.17 1.97
CA SER A 4 11.92 12.33 0.52
C SER A 4 13.19 11.68 -0.03
N LEU A 5 13.13 11.22 -1.28
CA LEU A 5 14.24 10.50 -1.92
C LEU A 5 15.54 11.33 -1.92
N LYS A 6 15.44 12.63 -2.20
CA LYS A 6 16.57 13.57 -2.16
C LYS A 6 17.28 13.55 -0.80
N LYS A 7 16.51 13.63 0.29
CA LYS A 7 17.04 13.61 1.66
C LYS A 7 17.69 12.26 2.02
N ARG A 8 17.20 11.14 1.47
CA ARG A 8 17.83 9.82 1.68
C ARG A 8 19.22 9.76 1.06
N TYR A 9 19.37 10.26 -0.17
CA TYR A 9 20.69 10.34 -0.81
C TYR A 9 21.59 11.39 -0.15
N GLU A 10 21.03 12.48 0.37
CA GLU A 10 21.78 13.48 1.14
C GLU A 10 22.40 12.90 2.42
N ILE A 11 21.67 12.02 3.14
CA ILE A 11 22.20 11.28 4.29
C ILE A 11 23.42 10.45 3.90
N VAL A 12 23.32 9.71 2.80
CA VAL A 12 24.42 8.86 2.30
C VAL A 12 25.60 9.71 1.88
N PHE A 13 25.34 10.78 1.13
CA PHE A 13 26.36 11.71 0.68
C PHE A 13 27.16 12.25 1.86
N LEU A 14 26.49 12.79 2.88
CA LEU A 14 27.16 13.34 4.07
C LEU A 14 27.93 12.29 4.89
N CYS A 15 27.59 11.01 4.76
CA CYS A 15 28.26 9.91 5.46
C CYS A 15 29.48 9.37 4.69
N GLU A 16 29.37 9.22 3.37
CA GLU A 16 30.40 8.61 2.51
C GLU A 16 31.33 9.64 1.85
N TYR A 17 31.03 10.95 1.95
CA TYR A 17 31.81 11.98 1.27
C TYR A 17 33.31 11.88 1.62
N PRO A 18 34.19 11.72 0.61
CA PRO A 18 35.60 11.41 0.84
C PRO A 18 36.43 12.61 1.30
N ALA A 19 35.93 13.85 1.14
CA ALA A 19 36.61 15.04 1.62
C ALA A 19 36.13 15.36 3.05
N ASP A 20 37.03 15.24 4.02
CA ASP A 20 36.72 15.44 5.44
C ASP A 20 36.17 16.84 5.78
N PRO A 21 35.38 16.97 6.87
CA PRO A 21 35.14 15.95 7.90
C PRO A 21 33.90 15.08 7.65
N ARG A 22 34.06 13.75 7.79
CA ARG A 22 32.93 12.81 7.83
C ARG A 22 31.97 13.19 8.96
N PHE A 23 30.72 13.47 8.62
CA PHE A 23 29.72 13.80 9.62
C PHE A 23 29.31 12.56 10.42
N SER A 24 29.26 12.70 11.74
CA SER A 24 28.64 11.69 12.59
C SER A 24 27.13 11.60 12.28
N PHE A 25 26.52 10.42 12.49
CA PHE A 25 25.07 10.26 12.29
C PHE A 25 24.22 11.26 13.10
N GLY A 26 24.73 11.76 14.23
CA GLY A 26 24.06 12.80 15.00
C GLY A 26 24.07 14.16 14.31
N GLN A 27 25.16 14.52 13.63
CA GLN A 27 25.23 15.74 12.82
C GLN A 27 24.38 15.62 11.55
N ILE A 28 24.44 14.48 10.85
CA ILE A 28 23.62 14.21 9.65
C ILE A 28 22.13 14.34 9.98
N ALA A 29 21.70 13.75 11.09
CA ALA A 29 20.32 13.85 11.58
C ALA A 29 19.86 15.31 11.78
N LYS A 30 20.74 16.17 12.31
CA LYS A 30 20.45 17.60 12.48
C LYS A 30 20.35 18.33 11.14
N VAL A 31 21.26 18.08 10.21
CA VAL A 31 21.29 18.73 8.89
C VAL A 31 20.07 18.35 8.04
N VAL A 32 19.75 17.05 7.98
CA VAL A 32 18.65 16.53 7.15
C VAL A 32 17.28 16.68 7.83
N HIS A 33 17.28 17.05 9.12
CA HIS A 33 16.11 17.10 10.00
C HIS A 33 15.39 15.75 10.10
N CYS A 34 16.13 14.69 10.43
CA CYS A 34 15.61 13.36 10.69
C CYS A 34 16.10 12.81 12.04
N CYS A 35 15.55 11.69 12.50
CA CYS A 35 16.11 11.04 13.69
C CYS A 35 17.41 10.27 13.34
N LYS A 36 18.26 10.09 14.34
CA LYS A 36 19.55 9.39 14.19
C LYS A 36 19.38 7.96 13.66
N SER A 37 18.33 7.26 14.10
CA SER A 37 18.02 5.90 13.63
C SER A 37 17.67 5.88 12.14
N THR A 38 16.96 6.87 11.62
CA THR A 38 16.70 6.99 10.18
C THR A 38 17.97 7.21 9.37
N ALA A 39 18.90 8.03 9.87
CA ALA A 39 20.19 8.23 9.20
C ALA A 39 21.01 6.93 9.13
N ILE A 40 21.14 6.21 10.25
CA ILE A 40 21.83 4.91 10.31
C ILE A 40 21.16 3.90 9.36
N PHE A 41 19.83 3.80 9.42
CA PHE A 41 19.06 2.89 8.57
C PHE A 41 19.25 3.21 7.08
N GLY A 42 19.23 4.50 6.70
CA GLY A 42 19.43 4.94 5.33
C GLY A 42 20.78 4.52 4.76
N VAL A 43 21.86 4.74 5.51
CA VAL A 43 23.22 4.32 5.10
C VAL A 43 23.33 2.80 5.03
N LYS A 44 22.82 2.08 6.04
CA LYS A 44 22.80 0.61 6.02
C LYS A 44 22.07 0.07 4.78
N LYS A 45 20.87 0.61 4.51
CA LYS A 45 20.07 0.22 3.35
C LYS A 45 20.79 0.51 2.03
N TYR A 46 21.51 1.62 1.93
CA TYR A 46 22.30 1.97 0.76
C TYR A 46 23.45 0.98 0.49
N HIS A 47 24.11 0.49 1.54
CA HIS A 47 25.14 -0.54 1.42
C HIS A 47 24.56 -1.89 0.98
N GLU A 48 23.34 -2.24 1.42
CA GLU A 48 22.63 -3.44 0.98
C GLU A 48 22.13 -3.31 -0.46
N ASN A 49 21.53 -2.17 -0.80
CA ASN A 49 20.98 -1.84 -2.10
C ASN A 49 21.26 -0.37 -2.42
N ARG A 50 22.03 -0.10 -3.48
CA ARG A 50 22.38 1.27 -3.87
C ARG A 50 21.18 2.13 -4.25
N ASP A 51 20.04 1.51 -4.57
CA ASP A 51 18.80 2.21 -4.82
C ASP A 51 17.98 2.44 -3.53
N LEU A 52 17.82 3.71 -3.17
CA LEU A 52 17.01 4.15 -2.02
C LEU A 52 15.56 4.52 -2.40
N SER A 53 15.16 4.28 -3.65
CA SER A 53 13.78 4.41 -4.09
C SER A 53 12.85 3.57 -3.20
N THR A 54 11.65 4.09 -2.96
CA THR A 54 10.62 3.26 -2.34
C THR A 54 10.08 2.35 -3.44
N ALA A 55 10.41 1.06 -3.39
CA ALA A 55 9.71 0.10 -4.23
C ALA A 55 8.21 0.19 -3.96
N GLU A 56 7.40 0.09 -5.01
CA GLU A 56 5.96 -0.03 -4.82
C GLU A 56 5.68 -1.20 -3.88
N ARG A 57 4.88 -0.93 -2.85
CA ARG A 57 4.42 -2.01 -1.98
C ARG A 57 3.65 -2.98 -2.85
N LEU A 58 4.20 -4.17 -3.04
CA LEU A 58 3.44 -5.27 -3.61
C LEU A 58 2.19 -5.41 -2.75
N GLY A 59 1.02 -5.21 -3.38
CA GLY A 59 -0.25 -5.42 -2.72
C GLY A 59 -0.31 -6.82 -2.14
N GLN A 60 -1.22 -7.03 -1.19
CA GLN A 60 -1.42 -8.36 -0.64
C GLN A 60 -1.80 -9.32 -1.79
N PRO A 61 -1.17 -10.51 -1.88
CA PRO A 61 -1.53 -11.46 -2.91
C PRO A 61 -3.01 -11.79 -2.80
N ARG A 62 -3.71 -11.82 -3.94
CA ARG A 62 -5.13 -12.18 -3.97
C ARG A 62 -5.28 -13.62 -3.50
N ILE A 63 -6.19 -13.83 -2.55
CA ILE A 63 -6.53 -15.17 -2.06
C ILE A 63 -7.37 -15.91 -3.12
N THR A 64 -8.19 -15.17 -3.87
CA THR A 64 -9.08 -15.75 -4.88
C THR A 64 -8.38 -15.93 -6.22
N THR A 65 -8.68 -17.05 -6.86
CA THR A 65 -8.33 -17.29 -8.26
C THR A 65 -9.31 -16.59 -9.20
N THR A 66 -8.89 -16.32 -10.43
CA THR A 66 -9.75 -15.70 -11.46
C THR A 66 -11.05 -16.48 -11.70
N LYS A 67 -11.02 -17.81 -11.53
CA LYS A 67 -12.20 -18.67 -11.66
C LYS A 67 -13.19 -18.44 -10.50
N GLN A 68 -12.68 -18.33 -9.27
CA GLN A 68 -13.50 -18.04 -8.09
C GLN A 68 -14.11 -16.64 -8.18
N ASP A 69 -13.35 -15.62 -8.60
CA ASP A 69 -13.88 -14.27 -8.81
C ASP A 69 -15.02 -14.26 -9.84
N LYS A 70 -14.85 -14.96 -10.96
CA LYS A 70 -15.90 -15.13 -11.98
C LYS A 70 -17.13 -15.88 -11.45
N GLN A 71 -16.96 -16.77 -10.49
CA GLN A 71 -18.07 -17.49 -9.87
C GLN A 71 -18.80 -16.61 -8.86
N ILE A 72 -18.07 -15.87 -8.03
CA ILE A 72 -18.62 -14.92 -7.05
C ILE A 72 -19.44 -13.86 -7.78
N THR A 73 -18.87 -13.20 -8.79
CA THR A 73 -19.58 -12.19 -9.61
C THR A 73 -20.87 -12.73 -10.21
N LYS A 74 -20.85 -13.94 -10.80
CA LYS A 74 -22.06 -14.60 -11.32
C LYS A 74 -23.11 -14.92 -10.25
N MET A 75 -22.69 -15.32 -9.05
CA MET A 75 -23.63 -15.57 -7.95
C MET A 75 -24.26 -14.27 -7.46
N THR A 76 -23.46 -13.22 -7.31
CA THR A 76 -23.92 -11.88 -6.90
C THR A 76 -24.88 -11.27 -7.93
N GLU A 77 -24.56 -11.35 -9.22
CA GLU A 77 -25.46 -10.89 -10.29
C GLU A 77 -26.81 -11.60 -10.26
N LYS A 78 -26.79 -12.93 -10.06
CA LYS A 78 -28.03 -13.71 -9.92
C LYS A 78 -28.83 -13.29 -8.70
N GLU A 79 -28.20 -13.08 -7.55
CA GLU A 79 -28.91 -12.61 -6.35
C GLU A 79 -29.54 -11.24 -6.54
N ILE A 80 -28.81 -10.29 -7.14
CA ILE A 80 -29.33 -8.94 -7.45
C ILE A 80 -30.54 -9.02 -8.39
N ILE A 81 -30.53 -9.90 -9.39
CA ILE A 81 -31.65 -10.09 -10.32
C ILE A 81 -32.83 -10.83 -9.66
N LEU A 82 -32.55 -11.77 -8.76
CA LEU A 82 -33.57 -12.60 -8.10
C LEU A 82 -34.31 -11.86 -6.98
N GLN A 83 -33.69 -10.88 -6.32
CA GLN A 83 -34.33 -10.05 -5.31
C GLN A 83 -35.59 -9.31 -5.82
N PRO A 84 -35.54 -8.47 -6.87
CA PRO A 84 -36.72 -7.77 -7.38
C PRO A 84 -37.81 -8.71 -7.90
N LEU A 85 -37.45 -9.88 -8.44
CA LEU A 85 -38.40 -10.91 -8.86
C LEU A 85 -39.13 -11.57 -7.67
N LYS A 86 -38.41 -11.82 -6.56
CA LYS A 86 -39.00 -12.28 -5.30
C LYS A 86 -40.02 -11.26 -4.78
N TYR A 87 -39.65 -9.98 -4.70
CA TYR A 87 -40.56 -8.93 -4.23
C TYR A 87 -41.80 -8.82 -5.14
N LYS A 88 -41.64 -8.81 -6.46
CA LYS A 88 -42.78 -8.75 -7.41
C LYS A 88 -43.76 -9.92 -7.24
N LYS A 89 -43.25 -11.13 -6.97
CA LYS A 89 -44.08 -12.33 -6.75
C LYS A 89 -44.84 -12.27 -5.42
N ILE A 90 -44.21 -11.78 -4.36
CA ILE A 90 -44.84 -11.58 -3.05
C ILE A 90 -46.00 -10.58 -3.15
N TRP A 91 -45.76 -9.43 -3.80
CA TRP A 91 -46.78 -8.40 -3.98
C TRP A 91 -47.97 -8.89 -4.82
N LYS A 92 -47.72 -9.65 -5.90
CA LYS A 92 -48.79 -10.24 -6.72
C LYS A 92 -49.66 -11.22 -5.93
N ASN A 93 -49.05 -12.07 -5.10
CA ASN A 93 -49.78 -13.01 -4.25
C ASN A 93 -50.55 -12.33 -3.12
N MET A 94 -50.05 -11.19 -2.61
CA MET A 94 -50.76 -10.39 -1.61
C MET A 94 -52.02 -9.74 -2.19
N MET A 95 -51.93 -9.18 -3.41
CA MET A 95 -53.07 -8.61 -4.13
C MET A 95 -54.14 -9.66 -4.47
N LEU A 96 -53.73 -10.87 -4.85
CA LEU A 96 -54.64 -11.98 -5.16
C LEU A 96 -55.38 -12.55 -3.93
N ARG A 97 -54.92 -12.25 -2.72
CA ARG A 97 -55.59 -12.66 -1.46
C ARG A 97 -56.54 -11.59 -0.91
N LEU A 98 -56.55 -10.40 -1.51
CA LEU A 98 -57.37 -9.26 -1.11
C LEU A 98 -58.63 -9.10 -2.01
N VAL A 99 -58.78 -9.96 -3.02
CA VAL A 99 -59.96 -10.09 -3.90
C VAL A 99 -60.64 -11.41 -3.59
#